data_AF-A0A1W0A3R7-F1
#
_entry.id   AF-A0A1W0A3R7-F1
#
_cell.length_a   1.000
_cell.length_b   1.000
_cell.length_c   1.000
_cell.angle_alpha   90.00
_cell.angle_beta   90.00
_cell.angle_gamma   90.00
#
_symmetry.space_group_name_H-M   'P 1'
#
loop_
_entity.id
_entity.type
_entity.pdbx_description
1 polymer ?
#
loop_
_entity_poly.entity_id
_entity_poly.type
_entity_poly.pdbx_seq_one_letter_code
_entity_poly.pdbx_strand_id
1 'polypeptide(L)'
;KLDSEGSFIIHRVAAIASCLVQDAPALNALTRDDLLRGLTYYRVHDFQEQYEVLASLPQLLKENPLVRVLIVDSIAFHCRHGYEDMTGRARMLQNMAQLLRKLIQEFPIAIVLTNHVTTSLQRGSELDGSNIIPALGENWSFSITNRIMLRWENQVRMAQIVKSTSHAQEIIRFEVTERGVCSVDRKRSR
;
A
#
# COMPACT_ATOMS: atom_id res chain seq x y z
N LYS A 1 -0.71 9.64 -4.86
CA LYS A 1 -0.54 9.06 -3.52
C LYS A 1 -1.38 9.85 -2.53
N LEU A 2 -2.23 9.16 -1.76
CA LEU A 2 -2.88 9.69 -0.57
C LEU A 2 -2.04 9.28 0.63
N ASP A 3 -1.61 10.25 1.43
CA ASP A 3 -0.75 10.05 2.60
C ASP A 3 -1.49 10.46 3.87
N SER A 4 -1.85 9.49 4.71
CA SER A 4 -2.49 9.68 5.99
C SER A 4 -1.49 9.79 7.15
N GLU A 5 -0.23 9.37 6.95
CA GLU A 5 0.81 9.36 7.99
C GLU A 5 1.73 10.57 7.91
N GLY A 6 1.91 11.15 6.73
CA GLY A 6 2.85 12.24 6.47
C GLY A 6 4.29 11.73 6.30
N SER A 7 4.45 10.46 5.93
CA SER A 7 5.75 9.80 5.78
C SER A 7 6.34 9.97 4.37
N PHE A 8 5.67 10.70 3.48
CA PHE A 8 6.16 10.95 2.13
C PHE A 8 7.41 11.85 2.10
N ILE A 9 8.52 11.30 1.62
CA ILE A 9 9.79 12.03 1.48
C ILE A 9 10.08 12.21 -0.02
N ILE A 10 9.96 13.44 -0.52
CA ILE A 10 10.17 13.75 -1.94
C ILE A 10 11.59 13.43 -2.40
N HIS A 11 12.61 13.67 -1.56
CA HIS A 11 14.01 13.37 -1.87
C HIS A 11 14.21 11.89 -2.16
N ARG A 12 13.47 11.02 -1.47
CA ARG A 12 13.55 9.57 -1.68
C ARG A 12 13.00 9.17 -3.03
N VAL A 13 11.87 9.75 -3.44
CA VAL A 13 11.28 9.50 -4.76
C VAL A 13 12.16 10.07 -5.87
N ALA A 14 12.74 11.25 -5.66
CA ALA A 14 13.66 11.87 -6.61
C ALA A 14 14.92 11.01 -6.84
N ALA A 15 15.50 10.44 -5.78
CA ALA A 15 16.63 9.52 -5.90
C ALA A 15 16.28 8.28 -6.74
N ILE A 16 15.12 7.66 -6.46
CA ILE A 16 14.64 6.50 -7.23
C ILE A 16 14.39 6.88 -8.69
N ALA A 17 13.77 8.03 -8.95
CA ALA A 17 13.52 8.52 -10.31
C ALA A 17 14.83 8.77 -11.09
N SER A 18 15.85 9.33 -10.44
CA SER A 18 17.18 9.51 -11.04
C SER A 18 17.81 8.17 -11.44
N CYS A 19 17.77 7.16 -10.56
CA CYS A 19 18.26 5.84 -10.90
C CYS A 19 17.45 5.19 -12.04
N LEU A 20 16.13 5.34 -12.03
CA LEU A 20 15.25 4.76 -13.05
C LEU A 20 15.54 5.30 -14.45
N VAL A 21 15.78 6.61 -14.59
CA VAL A 21 16.16 7.24 -15.87
C VAL A 21 17.50 6.72 -16.38
N GLN A 22 18.44 6.40 -15.48
CA GLN A 22 19.74 5.84 -15.87
C GLN A 22 19.65 4.37 -16.29
N ASP A 23 18.79 3.59 -15.63
CA ASP A 23 18.72 2.13 -15.79
C ASP A 23 17.79 1.67 -16.92
N ALA A 24 16.85 2.51 -17.36
CA ALA A 24 15.81 2.12 -18.30
C ALA A 24 15.93 2.88 -19.63
N PRO A 25 16.57 2.28 -20.66
CA PRO A 25 16.73 2.93 -21.97
C PRO A 25 15.41 3.39 -22.61
N ALA A 26 14.32 2.70 -22.31
CA ALA A 26 12.98 3.05 -22.79
C ALA A 26 12.44 4.36 -22.19
N LEU A 27 13.00 4.84 -21.08
CA LEU A 27 12.63 6.08 -20.40
C LEU A 27 13.63 7.21 -20.66
N ASN A 28 14.61 7.02 -21.56
CA ASN A 28 15.65 8.02 -21.87
C ASN A 28 15.11 9.39 -22.33
N ALA A 29 13.86 9.44 -22.81
CA ALA A 29 13.20 10.68 -23.19
C ALA A 29 12.61 11.47 -22.00
N LEU A 30 12.51 10.85 -20.82
CA LEU A 30 11.96 11.46 -19.62
C LEU A 30 13.08 11.88 -18.67
N THR A 31 12.96 13.08 -18.12
CA THR A 31 13.85 13.53 -17.03
C THR A 31 13.30 13.11 -15.67
N ARG A 32 14.15 13.18 -14.64
CA ARG A 32 13.73 13.04 -13.23
C ARG A 32 12.53 13.94 -12.93
N ASP A 33 12.56 15.18 -13.39
CA ASP A 33 11.52 16.16 -13.07
C ASP A 33 10.20 15.86 -13.81
N ASP A 34 10.26 15.27 -15.01
CA ASP A 34 9.06 14.80 -15.71
C ASP A 34 8.38 13.66 -14.96
N LEU A 35 9.15 12.72 -14.42
CA LEU A 35 8.62 11.64 -13.58
C LEU A 35 7.99 12.20 -12.30
N LEU A 36 8.61 13.19 -11.67
CA LEU A 36 8.07 13.84 -10.48
C LEU A 36 6.80 14.64 -10.76
N ARG A 37 6.67 15.28 -11.93
CA ARG A 37 5.42 15.96 -12.35
C ARG A 37 4.27 14.98 -12.54
N GLY A 38 4.54 13.72 -12.88
CA GLY A 38 3.54 12.67 -12.98
C GLY A 38 2.96 12.21 -11.63
N LEU A 39 3.48 12.70 -10.50
CA LEU A 39 3.00 12.35 -9.17
C LEU A 39 2.03 13.41 -8.64
N THR A 40 0.79 13.00 -8.41
CA THR A 40 -0.16 13.77 -7.60
C THR A 40 -0.11 13.29 -6.15
N TYR A 41 0.04 14.22 -5.20
CA TYR A 41 0.13 13.94 -3.78
C TYR A 41 -0.98 14.66 -3.01
N TYR A 42 -1.62 13.94 -2.08
CA TYR A 42 -2.59 14.49 -1.14
C TYR A 42 -2.22 14.05 0.27
N ARG A 43 -2.17 15.00 1.21
CA ARG A 43 -2.10 14.72 2.64
C ARG A 43 -3.53 14.69 3.17
N VAL A 44 -3.90 13.64 3.89
CA VAL A 44 -5.21 13.54 4.56
C VAL A 44 -5.02 13.48 6.07
N HIS A 45 -5.69 14.37 6.80
CA HIS A 45 -5.47 14.64 8.22
C HIS A 45 -6.42 13.88 9.13
N ASP A 46 -7.57 13.45 8.62
CA ASP A 46 -8.49 12.59 9.34
C ASP A 46 -9.21 11.58 8.42
N PHE A 47 -10.04 10.75 9.04
CA PHE A 47 -10.75 9.68 8.34
C PHE A 47 -11.87 10.18 7.42
N GLN A 48 -12.50 11.31 7.76
CA GLN A 48 -13.58 11.90 6.96
C GLN A 48 -12.99 12.52 5.69
N GLU A 49 -11.91 13.29 5.81
CA GLU A 49 -11.16 13.83 4.68
C GLU A 49 -10.66 12.70 3.76
N GLN A 50 -10.14 11.61 4.35
CA GLN A 50 -9.73 10.44 3.56
C GLN A 50 -10.90 9.87 2.73
N TYR A 51 -12.10 9.77 3.29
CA TYR A 51 -13.28 9.31 2.57
C TYR A 51 -13.68 10.28 1.45
N GLU A 52 -13.71 11.59 1.74
CA GLU A 52 -14.08 12.63 0.78
C GLU A 52 -13.12 12.69 -0.40
N VAL A 53 -11.82 12.58 -0.15
CA VAL A 53 -10.81 12.49 -1.21
C VAL A 53 -11.03 11.24 -2.06
N LEU A 54 -11.29 10.07 -1.45
CA LEU A 54 -11.62 8.86 -2.21
C LEU A 54 -12.89 9.04 -3.05
N ALA A 55 -13.90 9.73 -2.53
CA ALA A 55 -15.15 9.98 -3.22
C ALA A 55 -15.02 10.97 -4.39
N SER A 56 -14.03 11.87 -4.37
CA SER A 56 -13.75 12.80 -5.48
C SER A 56 -12.86 12.20 -6.58
N LEU A 57 -12.16 11.10 -6.31
CA LEU A 57 -11.28 10.43 -7.28
C LEU A 57 -11.93 10.12 -8.64
N PRO A 58 -13.21 9.70 -8.76
CA PRO A 58 -13.81 9.44 -10.07
C PRO A 58 -13.77 10.67 -10.99
N GLN A 59 -13.97 11.88 -10.45
CA GLN A 59 -13.86 13.10 -11.24
C GLN A 59 -12.41 13.39 -11.60
N LEU A 60 -11.50 13.32 -10.63
CA LEU A 60 -10.07 13.56 -10.85
C LEU A 60 -9.48 12.62 -11.90
N LEU A 61 -9.86 11.33 -11.88
CA LEU A 61 -9.38 10.34 -12.84
C LEU A 61 -9.93 10.57 -14.26
N LYS A 62 -11.14 11.14 -14.39
CA LYS A 62 -11.68 11.57 -15.70
C LYS A 62 -10.89 12.75 -16.26
N GLU A 63 -10.53 13.70 -15.41
CA GLU A 63 -9.72 14.86 -15.78
C GLU A 63 -8.25 14.49 -16.05
N ASN A 64 -7.77 13.40 -15.44
CA ASN A 64 -6.39 12.93 -15.52
C ASN A 64 -6.32 11.46 -16.00
N PRO A 65 -6.66 11.17 -17.26
CA PRO A 65 -6.78 9.79 -17.77
C PRO A 65 -5.45 9.02 -17.83
N LEU A 66 -4.32 9.71 -17.67
CA LEU A 66 -2.98 9.11 -17.64
C LEU A 66 -2.64 8.45 -16.30
N VAL A 67 -3.41 8.71 -15.24
CA VAL A 67 -3.16 8.09 -13.92
C VAL A 67 -3.41 6.58 -14.00
N ARG A 68 -2.41 5.79 -13.62
CA ARG A 68 -2.47 4.32 -13.65
C ARG A 68 -2.42 3.65 -12.28
N VAL A 69 -2.01 4.36 -11.23
CA VAL A 69 -1.83 3.80 -9.89
C VAL A 69 -2.31 4.77 -8.83
N LEU A 70 -3.19 4.28 -7.94
CA LEU A 70 -3.54 4.93 -6.69
C LEU A 70 -2.81 4.22 -5.54
N ILE A 71 -2.11 4.99 -4.70
CA ILE A 71 -1.48 4.51 -3.48
C ILE A 71 -2.17 5.20 -2.31
N VAL A 72 -2.71 4.44 -1.35
CA VAL A 72 -3.27 4.94 -0.10
C VAL A 72 -2.40 4.46 1.05
N ASP A 73 -1.72 5.41 1.69
CA ASP A 73 -0.67 5.15 2.66
C ASP A 73 -0.91 5.90 3.98
N SER A 74 -1.55 5.31 4.98
CA SER A 74 -2.22 4.00 5.00
C SER A 74 -3.73 4.12 5.11
N ILE A 75 -4.45 3.10 4.63
CA ILE A 75 -5.92 3.04 4.78
C ILE A 75 -6.34 2.92 6.26
N ALA A 76 -5.41 2.47 7.11
CA ALA A 76 -5.68 2.09 8.49
C ALA A 76 -5.26 3.12 9.55
N PHE A 77 -4.46 4.14 9.19
CA PHE A 77 -3.89 5.07 10.16
C PHE A 77 -4.97 5.78 10.99
N HIS A 78 -5.92 6.43 10.32
CA HIS A 78 -6.98 7.20 10.96
C HIS A 78 -8.02 6.34 11.69
N CYS A 79 -8.08 5.03 11.40
CA CYS A 79 -8.94 4.09 12.13
C CYS A 79 -8.52 3.88 13.60
N ARG A 80 -7.29 4.26 13.98
CA ARG A 80 -6.74 4.03 15.32
C ARG A 80 -7.19 5.05 16.36
N HIS A 81 -7.41 6.30 15.95
CA HIS A 81 -7.55 7.42 16.86
C HIS A 81 -8.92 8.11 16.76
N GLY A 82 -9.76 7.76 15.77
CA GLY A 82 -10.97 8.52 15.44
C GLY A 82 -12.32 7.87 15.76
N TYR A 83 -12.37 6.69 16.39
CA TYR A 83 -13.63 5.96 16.59
C TYR A 83 -13.79 5.38 17.99
N GLU A 84 -14.69 5.97 18.77
CA GLU A 84 -15.26 5.35 19.97
C GLU A 84 -16.28 4.25 19.60
N ASP A 85 -17.04 4.44 18.52
CA ASP A 85 -17.98 3.46 17.99
C ASP A 85 -17.33 2.54 16.93
N MET A 86 -17.11 1.29 17.34
CA MET A 86 -16.54 0.24 16.49
C MET A 86 -17.44 -0.14 15.31
N THR A 87 -18.76 0.02 15.45
CA THR A 87 -19.71 -0.34 14.39
C THR A 87 -19.72 0.69 13.27
N GLY A 88 -19.74 1.99 13.61
CA GLY A 88 -19.55 3.09 12.66
C GLY A 88 -18.24 2.97 11.89
N ARG A 89 -17.15 2.63 12.58
CA ARG A 89 -15.83 2.38 11.94
C ARG A 89 -15.89 1.26 10.90
N ALA A 90 -16.48 0.12 11.25
CA ALA A 90 -16.59 -1.02 10.35
C ALA A 90 -17.45 -0.71 9.11
N ARG A 91 -18.56 0.01 9.30
CA ARG A 91 -19.42 0.44 8.19
C ARG A 91 -18.69 1.37 7.23
N MET A 92 -17.96 2.35 7.75
CA MET A 92 -17.26 3.31 6.91
C MET A 92 -16.07 2.67 6.17
N LEU A 93 -15.34 1.75 6.82
CA LEU A 93 -14.36 0.90 6.14
C LEU A 93 -15.01 0.13 4.99
N GLN A 94 -16.18 -0.45 5.20
CA GLN A 94 -16.90 -1.15 4.14
C GLN A 94 -17.29 -0.22 2.99
N ASN A 95 -17.74 1.00 3.29
CA ASN A 95 -18.05 2.01 2.27
C ASN A 95 -16.81 2.38 1.44
N MET A 96 -15.66 2.60 2.08
CA MET A 96 -14.40 2.84 1.36
C MET A 96 -14.01 1.65 0.48
N ALA A 97 -14.15 0.42 0.98
CA ALA A 97 -13.88 -0.78 0.19
C ALA A 97 -14.77 -0.86 -1.05
N GLN A 98 -16.06 -0.52 -0.94
CA GLN A 98 -16.97 -0.45 -2.07
C GLN A 98 -16.56 0.64 -3.08
N LEU A 99 -16.17 1.81 -2.58
CA LEU A 99 -15.70 2.92 -3.41
C LEU A 99 -14.45 2.54 -4.21
N LEU A 100 -13.46 1.95 -3.54
CA LEU A 100 -12.22 1.47 -4.19
C LEU A 100 -12.50 0.38 -5.23
N ARG A 101 -13.45 -0.52 -4.97
CA ARG A 101 -13.88 -1.54 -5.94
C ARG A 101 -14.51 -0.90 -7.18
N LYS A 102 -15.38 0.08 -6.99
CA LYS A 102 -16.00 0.83 -8.09
C LYS A 102 -14.94 1.54 -8.94
N LEU A 103 -13.94 2.16 -8.32
CA LEU A 103 -12.83 2.80 -9.02
C LEU A 103 -12.06 1.84 -9.94
N ILE A 104 -11.75 0.62 -9.47
CA ILE A 104 -11.04 -0.40 -10.28
C ILE A 104 -11.93 -0.90 -11.44
N GLN A 105 -13.25 -0.94 -11.26
CA GLN A 105 -14.18 -1.36 -12.31
C GLN A 105 -14.35 -0.29 -13.40
N GLU A 106 -14.31 0.99 -13.02
CA GLU A 106 -14.55 2.11 -13.93
C GLU A 106 -13.28 2.62 -14.62
N PHE A 107 -12.11 2.50 -13.98
CA PHE A 107 -10.86 3.07 -14.46
C PHE A 107 -9.76 2.01 -14.58
N PRO A 108 -8.89 2.08 -15.60
CA PRO A 108 -7.81 1.12 -15.81
C PRO A 108 -6.60 1.38 -14.89
N ILE A 109 -6.85 1.40 -13.59
CA ILE A 109 -5.87 1.70 -12.53
C ILE A 109 -5.63 0.50 -11.62
N ALA A 110 -4.44 0.45 -11.03
CA ALA A 110 -4.15 -0.40 -9.88
C ALA A 110 -4.31 0.41 -8.58
N ILE A 111 -4.82 -0.23 -7.52
CA ILE A 111 -4.91 0.37 -6.19
C ILE A 111 -4.01 -0.41 -5.23
N VAL A 112 -3.09 0.30 -4.58
CA VAL A 112 -2.21 -0.22 -3.54
C VAL A 112 -2.59 0.42 -2.22
N LEU A 113 -2.91 -0.41 -1.22
CA LEU A 113 -3.29 0.00 0.11
C LEU A 113 -2.24 -0.50 1.10
N THR A 114 -1.66 0.37 1.91
CA THR A 114 -0.85 -0.06 3.05
C THR A 114 -1.74 -0.19 4.28
N ASN A 115 -1.46 -1.20 5.11
CA ASN A 115 -2.18 -1.44 6.34
C ASN A 115 -1.16 -1.74 7.43
N HIS A 116 -1.49 -1.31 8.64
CA HIS A 116 -0.72 -1.65 9.81
C HIS A 116 -1.01 -3.07 10.31
N VAL A 117 -0.10 -3.55 11.15
CA VAL A 117 -0.28 -4.77 11.94
C VAL A 117 -0.53 -4.43 13.41
N THR A 118 -1.14 -5.36 14.13
CA THR A 118 -1.34 -5.36 15.58
C THR A 118 -1.07 -6.77 16.13
N THR A 119 -0.96 -6.88 17.45
CA THR A 119 -0.71 -8.17 18.11
C THR A 119 -2.02 -8.73 18.66
N SER A 120 -2.35 -9.96 18.29
CA SER A 120 -3.40 -10.74 18.93
C SER A 120 -2.79 -11.58 20.05
N LEU A 121 -3.39 -11.52 21.24
CA LEU A 121 -3.05 -12.38 22.36
C LEU A 121 -4.06 -13.52 22.42
N GLN A 122 -3.63 -14.73 22.10
CA GLN A 122 -4.47 -15.93 22.27
C GLN A 122 -4.37 -16.40 23.72
N ARG A 123 -5.20 -15.85 24.62
CA ARG A 123 -5.28 -16.33 26.00
C ARG A 123 -6.14 -17.59 26.06
N GLY A 124 -5.59 -18.71 26.55
CA GLY A 124 -6.36 -19.91 26.93
C GLY A 124 -6.10 -21.19 26.13
N SER A 125 -5.11 -21.24 25.23
CA SER A 125 -4.56 -22.49 24.68
C SER A 125 -3.18 -22.75 25.28
N GLU A 126 -2.74 -24.01 25.35
CA GLU A 126 -1.43 -24.41 25.90
C GLU A 126 -0.22 -23.81 25.16
N LEU A 127 -0.47 -23.10 24.05
CA LEU A 127 0.49 -22.31 23.29
C LEU A 127 0.20 -20.82 23.54
N ASP A 128 0.54 -20.34 24.73
CA ASP A 128 0.43 -18.93 25.09
C ASP A 128 1.38 -18.12 24.19
N GLY A 129 0.83 -17.54 23.11
CA GLY A 129 1.60 -16.97 22.02
C GLY A 129 0.99 -15.68 21.49
N SER A 130 1.83 -14.66 21.31
CA SER A 130 1.48 -13.43 20.61
C SER A 130 1.62 -13.62 19.10
N ASN A 131 0.58 -13.34 18.32
CA ASN A 131 0.65 -13.41 16.86
C ASN A 131 0.41 -12.04 16.21
N ILE A 132 1.18 -11.73 15.17
CA ILE A 132 1.06 -10.49 14.39
C ILE A 132 -0.08 -10.66 13.39
N ILE A 133 -1.09 -9.80 13.47
CA ILE A 133 -2.27 -9.82 12.60
C ILE A 133 -2.51 -8.44 11.94
N PRO A 134 -3.16 -8.36 10.76
CA PRO A 134 -3.54 -7.08 10.17
C PRO A 134 -4.53 -6.28 11.05
N ALA A 135 -4.35 -4.96 11.13
CA ALA A 135 -5.07 -4.12 12.10
C ALA A 135 -6.58 -3.91 11.82
N LEU A 136 -7.05 -4.15 10.60
CA LEU A 136 -8.42 -3.87 10.17
C LEU A 136 -9.39 -5.06 10.29
N GLY A 137 -8.91 -6.20 10.79
CA GLY A 137 -9.73 -7.39 11.01
C GLY A 137 -10.12 -8.17 9.75
N GLU A 138 -10.96 -9.19 9.94
CA GLU A 138 -11.32 -10.14 8.89
C GLU A 138 -12.27 -9.55 7.84
N ASN A 139 -13.27 -8.75 8.25
CA ASN A 139 -14.23 -8.15 7.33
C ASN A 139 -13.53 -7.33 6.23
N TRP A 140 -12.56 -6.50 6.61
CA TRP A 140 -11.71 -5.80 5.66
C TRP A 140 -10.88 -6.76 4.81
N SER A 141 -10.32 -7.80 5.41
CA SER A 141 -9.50 -8.80 4.72
C SER A 141 -10.23 -9.56 3.61
N PHE A 142 -11.55 -9.78 3.74
CA PHE A 142 -12.35 -10.36 2.66
C PHE A 142 -12.52 -9.42 1.47
N SER A 143 -12.47 -8.10 1.70
CA SER A 143 -12.62 -7.10 0.66
C SER A 143 -11.41 -7.01 -0.29
N ILE A 144 -10.24 -7.51 0.14
CA ILE A 144 -8.97 -7.45 -0.59
C ILE A 144 -8.66 -8.75 -1.32
N THR A 145 -8.28 -8.68 -2.60
CA THR A 145 -8.00 -9.84 -3.47
C THR A 145 -6.57 -10.36 -3.34
N ASN A 146 -5.58 -9.46 -3.24
CA ASN A 146 -4.17 -9.79 -3.13
C ASN A 146 -3.56 -9.11 -1.90
N ARG A 147 -2.78 -9.86 -1.12
CA ARG A 147 -2.16 -9.40 0.12
C ARG A 147 -0.72 -9.89 0.19
N ILE A 148 0.18 -8.93 0.45
CA ILE A 148 1.60 -9.18 0.69
C ILE A 148 1.90 -8.73 2.12
N MET A 149 2.50 -9.62 2.91
CA MET A 149 3.03 -9.31 4.24
C MET A 149 4.51 -8.98 4.11
N LEU A 150 4.91 -7.79 4.56
CA LEU A 150 6.31 -7.39 4.64
C LEU A 150 6.81 -7.67 6.06
N ARG A 151 7.96 -8.34 6.17
CA ARG A 151 8.59 -8.69 7.44
C ARG A 151 10.04 -8.24 7.46
N TRP A 152 10.51 -7.90 8.65
CA TRP A 152 11.91 -7.66 8.92
C TRP A 152 12.33 -8.54 10.09
N GLU A 153 13.10 -9.58 9.79
CA GLU A 153 13.53 -10.60 10.75
C GLU A 153 15.01 -10.87 10.54
N ASN A 154 15.80 -10.94 11.61
CA ASN A 154 17.24 -11.25 11.55
C ASN A 154 18.02 -10.38 10.54
N GLN A 155 17.74 -9.07 10.51
CA GLN A 155 18.33 -8.11 9.56
C GLN A 155 18.01 -8.36 8.08
N VAL A 156 17.06 -9.25 7.75
CA VAL A 156 16.62 -9.55 6.39
C VAL A 156 15.19 -9.06 6.18
N ARG A 157 14.95 -8.37 5.06
CA ARG A 157 13.59 -7.99 4.64
C ARG A 157 13.00 -9.07 3.76
N MET A 158 11.76 -9.44 4.05
CA MET A 158 11.03 -10.50 3.36
C MET A 158 9.64 -10.02 2.96
N ALA A 159 9.20 -10.43 1.78
CA ALA A 159 7.84 -10.23 1.30
C ALA A 159 7.19 -11.59 1.11
N GLN A 160 6.02 -11.79 1.73
CA GLN A 160 5.26 -13.03 1.65
C GLN A 160 3.90 -12.77 1.00
N ILE A 161 3.55 -13.53 -0.03
CA ILE A 161 2.17 -13.57 -0.52
C ILE A 161 1.33 -14.35 0.50
N VAL A 162 0.43 -13.66 1.22
CA VAL A 162 -0.46 -14.30 2.21
C VAL A 162 -1.83 -14.64 1.62
N LYS A 163 -2.25 -13.92 0.59
CA LYS A 163 -3.47 -14.19 -0.20
C LYS A 163 -3.26 -13.69 -1.62
N SER A 164 -3.56 -14.52 -2.61
CA SER A 164 -3.65 -14.11 -4.00
C SER A 164 -4.63 -15.00 -4.74
N THR A 165 -5.25 -14.47 -5.79
CA THR A 165 -6.14 -15.23 -6.68
C THR A 165 -5.40 -15.89 -7.83
N SER A 166 -4.14 -15.52 -8.09
CA SER A 166 -3.36 -15.97 -9.26
C SER A 166 -1.99 -16.54 -8.91
N HIS A 167 -1.49 -16.32 -7.69
CA HIS A 167 -0.18 -16.79 -7.25
C HIS A 167 -0.27 -17.67 -6.01
N ALA A 168 0.59 -18.68 -5.95
CA ALA A 168 0.79 -19.49 -4.76
C ALA A 168 1.42 -18.65 -3.63
N GLN A 169 1.30 -19.13 -2.40
CA GLN A 169 2.02 -18.53 -1.28
C GLN A 169 3.53 -18.72 -1.50
N GLU A 170 4.24 -17.60 -1.57
CA GLU A 170 5.69 -17.55 -1.76
C GLU A 170 6.30 -16.49 -0.84
N ILE A 171 7.53 -16.73 -0.40
CA ILE A 171 8.33 -15.81 0.40
C ILE A 171 9.60 -15.48 -0.38
N ILE A 172 9.81 -14.19 -0.63
CA ILE A 172 11.02 -13.68 -1.28
C ILE A 172 11.76 -12.71 -0.35
N ARG A 173 13.08 -12.62 -0.54
CA ARG A 173 13.92 -11.63 0.13
C ARG A 173 14.10 -10.42 -0.79
N PHE A 174 14.16 -9.24 -0.19
CA PHE A 174 14.43 -8.00 -0.93
C PHE A 174 15.33 -7.08 -0.12
N GLU A 175 15.92 -6.12 -0.81
CA GLU A 175 16.70 -5.04 -0.23
C GLU A 175 16.10 -3.68 -0.58
N VAL A 176 16.40 -2.68 0.24
CA VAL A 176 15.99 -1.29 0.00
C VAL A 176 17.25 -0.48 -0.19
N THR A 177 17.50 -0.04 -1.42
CA THR A 177 18.70 0.69 -1.84
C THR A 177 18.33 2.08 -2.36
N GLU A 178 19.27 2.91 -2.80
CA GLU A 178 18.95 4.20 -3.46
C GLU A 178 18.02 4.05 -4.68
N ARG A 179 18.10 2.90 -5.37
CA ARG A 179 17.26 2.54 -6.53
C ARG A 179 15.84 2.09 -6.16
N GLY A 180 15.52 2.03 -4.87
CA GLY A 180 14.23 1.57 -4.37
C GLY A 180 14.29 0.13 -3.85
N VAL A 181 13.25 -0.67 -4.14
CA VAL A 181 13.16 -2.07 -3.73
C VAL A 181 13.85 -2.94 -4.79
N CYS A 182 14.86 -3.70 -4.38
CA CYS A 182 15.66 -4.55 -5.27
C CYS A 182 15.60 -6.02 -4.84
N SER A 183 15.72 -6.93 -5.81
CA SER A 183 15.88 -8.36 -5.54
C SER A 183 17.24 -8.62 -4.89
N VAL A 184 17.29 -9.56 -3.94
CA VAL A 184 18.56 -10.12 -3.47
C VAL A 184 18.91 -11.27 -4.41
N ASP A 185 19.91 -11.08 -5.27
CA ASP A 185 20.30 -12.10 -6.25
C ASP A 185 20.49 -13.47 -5.59
N ARG A 186 19.74 -14.48 -6.05
CA ARG A 186 20.13 -15.87 -5.82
C ARG A 186 21.44 -16.07 -6.57
N LYS A 187 22.58 -16.00 -5.89
CA LYS A 187 23.78 -16.69 -6.38
C LYS A 187 23.37 -18.14 -6.60
N ARG A 188 23.12 -18.52 -7.86
CA ARG A 188 22.98 -19.93 -8.24
C ARG A 188 24.27 -20.59 -7.78
N SER A 189 24.21 -21.47 -6.79
CA SER A 189 25.32 -22.38 -6.54
C SER A 189 25.51 -23.15 -7.85
N ARG A 190 26.68 -22.97 -8.46
CA ARG A 190 27.11 -23.80 -9.58
C ARG A 190 27.23 -25.25 -9.13
#